data_AF-A0A7C3B8W2-F1
#
_entry.id   AF-A0A7C3B8W2-F1
#
_cell.length_a   1.000
_cell.length_b   1.000
_cell.length_c   1.000
_cell.angle_alpha   90.00
_cell.angle_beta   90.00
_cell.angle_gamma   90.00
#
_symmetry.space_group_name_H-M   'P 1'
#
loop_
_entity.id
_entity.type
_entity.pdbx_description
1 polymer ?
#
loop_
_entity_poly.entity_id
_entity_poly.type
_entity_poly.pdbx_seq_one_letter_code
_entity_poly.pdbx_strand_id
1 'polypeptide(L)'
;MAENVRPATEWNPWLWGWVASEDVARMHRMIMEAAETLPPHDVYFLNGPDTTALEPSMELIERFRPDLLPVVRGLEGHQAFFSCEKARRAFGWEPLYTWREYLK
;
A
#
# COMPACT_ATOMS: atom_id res chain seq x y z
N MET A 1 -13.54 -6.65 -2.88
CA MET A 1 -12.26 -7.38 -2.82
C MET A 1 -12.41 -8.72 -2.09
N ALA A 2 -12.90 -8.71 -0.84
CA ALA A 2 -13.04 -9.91 -0.02
C ALA A 2 -13.85 -11.06 -0.64
N GLU A 3 -14.91 -10.78 -1.40
CA GLU A 3 -15.76 -11.82 -2.00
C GLU A 3 -15.05 -12.69 -3.06
N ASN A 4 -14.01 -12.15 -3.71
CA ASN A 4 -13.37 -12.78 -4.86
C ASN A 4 -11.89 -13.11 -4.61
N VAL A 5 -11.37 -12.84 -3.40
CA VAL A 5 -9.95 -13.05 -3.10
C VAL A 5 -9.62 -14.54 -3.12
N ARG A 6 -8.43 -14.88 -3.65
CA ARG A 6 -7.90 -16.24 -3.74
C ARG A 6 -6.46 -16.25 -3.24
N PRO A 7 -5.96 -17.40 -2.74
CA PRO A 7 -4.55 -17.54 -2.40
C PRO A 7 -3.64 -17.19 -3.58
N ALA A 8 -2.49 -16.58 -3.29
CA ALA A 8 -1.52 -16.26 -4.32
C ALA A 8 -0.90 -17.54 -4.89
N THR A 9 -0.92 -17.68 -6.21
CA THR A 9 -0.31 -18.82 -6.93
C THR A 9 0.95 -18.45 -7.70
N GLU A 10 1.16 -17.16 -7.94
CA GLU A 10 2.31 -16.60 -8.65
C GLU A 10 2.62 -15.18 -8.17
N TRP A 11 3.78 -14.64 -8.60
CA TRP A 11 4.13 -13.26 -8.34
C TRP A 11 3.18 -12.29 -9.06
N ASN A 12 2.60 -11.35 -8.32
CA ASN A 12 1.85 -10.26 -8.93
C ASN A 12 2.81 -9.12 -9.31
N PRO A 13 2.98 -8.78 -10.59
CA PRO A 13 3.86 -7.68 -11.02
C PRO A 13 3.41 -6.30 -10.50
N TRP A 14 2.16 -6.16 -10.08
CA TRP A 14 1.60 -4.96 -9.45
C TRP A 14 1.75 -4.94 -7.92
N LEU A 15 2.53 -5.89 -7.36
CA LEU A 15 2.85 -5.99 -5.94
C LEU A 15 1.61 -6.05 -5.03
N TRP A 16 0.51 -6.63 -5.52
CA TRP A 16 -0.78 -6.64 -4.80
C TRP A 16 -1.22 -5.26 -4.31
N GLY A 17 -0.81 -4.21 -5.03
CA GLY A 17 -1.15 -2.83 -4.73
C GLY A 17 -2.64 -2.57 -4.96
N TRP A 18 -3.21 -1.77 -4.07
CA TRP A 18 -4.59 -1.30 -4.15
C TRP A 18 -4.74 -0.07 -3.28
N VAL A 19 -5.85 0.66 -3.42
CA VAL A 19 -6.21 1.75 -2.53
C VAL A 19 -7.74 1.90 -2.52
N ALA A 20 -8.30 2.25 -1.37
CA ALA A 20 -9.72 2.58 -1.27
C ALA A 20 -10.01 3.91 -1.98
N SER A 21 -11.15 4.01 -2.68
CA SER A 21 -11.53 5.24 -3.38
C SER A 21 -11.64 6.45 -2.44
N GLU A 22 -12.05 6.21 -1.20
CA GLU A 22 -12.13 7.18 -0.11
C GLU A 22 -10.76 7.75 0.25
N ASP A 23 -9.74 6.89 0.29
CA ASP A 23 -8.35 7.28 0.55
C ASP A 23 -7.76 8.07 -0.64
N VAL A 24 -8.12 7.71 -1.88
CA VAL A 24 -7.78 8.49 -3.08
C VAL A 24 -8.36 9.91 -2.99
N ALA A 25 -9.65 10.03 -2.69
CA ALA A 25 -10.32 11.33 -2.57
C ALA A 25 -9.72 12.17 -1.42
N ARG A 26 -9.45 11.55 -0.26
CA ARG A 26 -8.78 12.19 0.87
C ARG A 26 -7.40 12.71 0.50
N MET A 27 -6.58 11.93 -0.21
CA MET A 27 -5.23 12.36 -0.59
C MET A 27 -5.27 13.58 -1.51
N HIS A 28 -6.15 13.57 -2.51
CA HIS A 28 -6.31 14.73 -3.40
C HIS A 28 -6.72 15.99 -2.64
N ARG A 29 -7.71 15.88 -1.73
CA ARG A 29 -8.12 17.01 -0.89
C ARG A 29 -6.96 17.52 -0.03
N MET A 30 -6.26 16.64 0.67
CA MET A 30 -5.16 17.02 1.57
C MET A 30 -3.97 17.63 0.83
N ILE A 31 -3.63 17.14 -0.36
CA ILE A 31 -2.59 17.75 -1.21
C ILE A 31 -2.98 19.17 -1.62
N MET A 32 -4.24 19.39 -2.02
CA MET A 32 -4.72 20.72 -2.40
C MET A 32 -4.72 21.69 -1.20
N GLU A 33 -5.12 21.21 -0.03
CA GLU A 33 -5.08 21.99 1.23
C GLU A 33 -3.65 22.34 1.66
N ALA A 34 -2.66 21.51 1.30
CA ALA A 34 -1.25 21.73 1.58
C ALA A 34 -0.48 22.43 0.43
N ALA A 35 -1.14 22.84 -0.65
CA ALA A 35 -0.46 23.28 -1.87
C ALA A 35 0.51 24.46 -1.67
N GLU A 36 0.23 25.35 -0.72
CA GLU A 36 1.10 26.51 -0.42
C GLU A 36 2.37 26.14 0.37
N THR A 37 2.39 25.00 1.06
CA THR A 37 3.53 24.55 1.88
C THR A 37 4.35 23.45 1.18
N LEU A 38 3.80 22.82 0.15
CA LEU A 38 4.47 21.80 -0.64
C LEU A 38 5.37 22.41 -1.74
N PRO A 39 6.38 21.66 -2.22
CA PRO A 39 7.14 22.08 -3.39
C PRO A 39 6.24 22.24 -4.62
N PRO A 40 6.56 23.17 -5.56
CA PRO A 40 5.78 23.37 -6.78
C PRO A 40 5.60 22.11 -7.64
N HIS A 41 6.55 21.16 -7.53
CA HIS A 41 6.47 19.85 -8.14
C HIS A 41 7.08 18.83 -7.18
N ASP A 42 6.33 17.76 -6.92
CA ASP A 42 6.85 16.58 -6.24
C ASP A 42 6.01 15.33 -6.55
N VAL A 43 6.52 14.14 -6.20
CA VAL A 43 5.88 12.84 -6.46
C VAL A 43 5.65 12.09 -5.15
N TYR A 44 4.43 11.59 -4.96
CA TYR A 44 4.01 10.83 -3.78
C TYR A 44 3.33 9.52 -4.19
N PHE A 45 3.58 8.43 -3.45
CA PHE A 45 2.82 7.19 -3.61
C PHE A 45 1.48 7.27 -2.89
N LEU A 46 0.44 6.77 -3.56
CA LEU A 46 -0.92 6.60 -3.04
C LEU A 46 -1.26 5.12 -3.08
N ASN A 47 -1.23 4.47 -1.92
CA ASN A 47 -1.55 3.04 -1.79
C ASN A 47 -2.20 2.79 -0.42
N GLY A 48 -3.01 1.73 -0.34
CA GLY A 48 -3.60 1.23 0.90
C GLY A 48 -2.55 0.72 1.90
N PRO A 49 -2.97 0.43 3.14
CA PRO A 49 -2.04 0.05 4.21
C PRO A 49 -1.49 -1.38 4.03
N ASP A 50 -2.21 -2.21 3.28
CA ASP A 50 -1.98 -3.65 3.17
C ASP A 50 -2.04 -4.15 1.72
N THR A 51 -1.62 -5.38 1.50
CA THR A 51 -1.70 -6.07 0.21
C THR A 51 -3.10 -6.63 -0.03
N THR A 52 -3.44 -6.86 -1.30
CA THR A 52 -4.63 -7.63 -1.70
C THR A 52 -4.47 -9.15 -1.54
N ALA A 53 -3.31 -9.63 -1.11
CA ALA A 53 -3.05 -11.06 -0.91
C ALA A 53 -3.66 -11.57 0.39
N LEU A 54 -3.99 -12.87 0.45
CA LEU A 54 -4.38 -13.48 1.73
C LEU A 54 -3.16 -13.72 2.62
N GLU A 55 -2.04 -14.07 2.00
CA GLU A 55 -0.78 -14.37 2.66
C GLU A 55 -0.07 -13.10 3.16
N PRO A 56 0.63 -13.18 4.31
CA PRO A 56 1.55 -12.14 4.77
C PRO A 56 2.56 -11.74 3.69
N SER A 57 2.94 -10.46 3.67
CA SER A 57 3.79 -9.89 2.61
C SER A 57 5.17 -10.54 2.54
N MET A 58 5.72 -10.97 3.69
CA MET A 58 6.98 -11.71 3.72
C MET A 58 6.87 -13.10 3.07
N GLU A 59 5.78 -13.83 3.27
CA GLU A 59 5.58 -15.14 2.66
C GLU A 59 5.50 -15.04 1.13
N LEU A 60 4.94 -13.95 0.59
CA LEU A 60 4.90 -13.71 -0.86
C LEU A 60 6.31 -13.55 -1.44
N ILE A 61 7.21 -12.85 -0.74
CA ILE A 61 8.61 -12.71 -1.17
C ILE A 61 9.31 -14.05 -1.09
N GLU A 62 9.21 -14.76 0.03
CA GLU A 62 9.87 -16.06 0.23
C GLU A 62 9.46 -17.07 -0.85
N ARG A 63 8.16 -17.11 -1.20
CA ARG A 63 7.62 -18.05 -2.18
C ARG A 63 7.96 -17.69 -3.63
N PHE A 64 7.87 -16.41 -3.98
CA PHE A 64 7.88 -16.01 -5.40
C PHE A 64 9.10 -15.19 -5.83
N ARG A 65 9.77 -14.51 -4.91
CA ARG A 65 10.95 -13.67 -5.16
C ARG A 65 12.00 -13.78 -4.04
N PRO A 66 12.48 -15.01 -3.74
CA PRO A 66 13.47 -15.21 -2.67
C PRO A 66 14.77 -14.45 -2.91
N ASP A 67 15.04 -14.06 -4.16
CA ASP A 67 16.14 -13.18 -4.53
C ASP A 67 16.08 -11.78 -3.88
N LEU A 68 14.91 -11.34 -3.40
CA LEU A 68 14.73 -10.06 -2.72
C LEU A 68 14.96 -10.13 -1.20
N LEU A 69 15.05 -11.32 -0.61
CA LEU A 69 15.24 -11.49 0.84
C LEU A 69 16.44 -10.71 1.43
N PRO A 70 17.59 -10.58 0.74
CA PRO A 70 18.72 -9.81 1.27
C PRO A 70 18.44 -8.30 1.44
N VAL A 71 17.49 -7.75 0.67
CA VAL A 71 17.21 -6.31 0.60
C VAL A 71 15.90 -5.90 1.28
N VAL A 72 15.00 -6.85 1.55
CA VAL A 72 13.73 -6.57 2.24
C VAL A 72 13.97 -6.43 3.74
N ARG A 73 13.39 -5.39 4.34
CA ARG A 73 13.42 -5.13 5.79
C ARG A 73 12.06 -4.64 6.26
N GLY A 74 11.65 -5.04 7.46
CA GLY A 74 10.55 -4.39 8.19
C GLY A 74 9.17 -4.48 7.54
N LEU A 75 8.88 -5.56 6.80
CA LEU A 75 7.49 -5.87 6.41
C LEU A 75 6.85 -6.71 7.51
N GLU A 76 5.77 -6.20 8.08
CA GLU A 76 5.00 -6.87 9.12
C GLU A 76 3.61 -7.26 8.61
N GLY A 77 3.16 -8.47 8.96
CA GLY A 77 1.85 -8.99 8.57
C GLY A 77 1.58 -8.83 7.08
N HIS A 78 0.56 -8.04 6.74
CA HIS A 78 0.09 -7.81 5.38
C HIS A 78 0.48 -6.44 4.82
N GLN A 79 1.44 -5.75 5.43
CA GLN A 79 1.88 -4.42 5.01
C GLN A 79 2.14 -4.34 3.51
N ALA A 80 1.65 -3.27 2.86
CA ALA A 80 1.87 -3.05 1.46
C ALA A 80 3.37 -2.88 1.10
N PHE A 81 3.74 -3.27 -0.11
CA PHE A 81 5.11 -3.09 -0.61
C PHE A 81 5.43 -1.63 -0.99
N PHE A 82 4.41 -0.79 -1.16
CA PHE A 82 4.56 0.64 -1.42
C PHE A 82 4.59 1.43 -0.11
N SER A 83 5.61 2.27 0.06
CA SER A 83 5.69 3.17 1.22
C SER A 83 5.06 4.52 0.93
N CYS A 84 4.08 4.89 1.76
CA CYS A 84 3.46 6.22 1.75
C CYS A 84 4.08 7.18 2.78
N GLU A 85 5.24 6.84 3.37
CA GLU A 85 5.93 7.63 4.40
C GLU A 85 6.21 9.06 3.97
N LYS A 86 6.48 9.27 2.68
CA LYS A 86 6.72 10.63 2.15
C LYS A 86 5.48 11.51 2.28
N ALA A 87 4.30 10.99 1.94
CA ALA A 87 3.04 11.73 2.04
C ALA A 87 2.67 12.01 3.50
N ARG A 88 2.88 11.02 4.37
CA ARG A 88 2.75 11.15 5.83
C ARG A 88 3.60 12.29 6.39
N ARG A 89 4.87 12.35 6.01
CA ARG A 89 5.79 13.41 6.47
C ARG A 89 5.48 14.78 5.87
N ALA A 90 5.08 14.84 4.61
CA ALA A 90 4.88 16.09 3.89
C ALA A 90 3.57 16.80 4.28
N PHE A 91 2.47 16.06 4.41
CA PHE A 91 1.14 16.64 4.66
C PHE A 91 0.24 15.73 5.52
N GLY A 92 0.82 14.80 6.28
CA GLY A 92 0.09 14.01 7.29
C GLY A 92 -0.87 12.97 6.71
N TRP A 93 -0.78 12.66 5.42
CA TRP A 93 -1.70 11.68 4.82
C TRP A 93 -1.27 10.24 5.11
N GLU A 94 -2.26 9.43 5.49
CA GLU A 94 -2.16 7.99 5.65
C GLU A 94 -3.48 7.35 5.19
N PRO A 95 -3.43 6.13 4.61
CA PRO A 95 -4.64 5.41 4.26
C PRO A 95 -5.35 4.93 5.54
N LEU A 96 -6.67 5.02 5.56
CA LEU A 96 -7.48 4.63 6.73
C LEU A 96 -8.28 3.34 6.52
N TYR A 97 -8.45 2.90 5.27
CA TYR A 97 -9.35 1.80 4.96
C TYR A 97 -8.55 0.55 4.60
N THR A 98 -8.94 -0.58 5.19
CA THR A 98 -8.47 -1.91 4.78
C THR A 98 -9.63 -2.75 4.29
N TRP A 99 -9.43 -3.46 3.18
CA TRP A 99 -10.42 -4.40 2.68
C TRP A 99 -10.58 -5.64 3.57
N ARG A 100 -9.62 -5.87 4.49
CA ARG A 100 -9.59 -7.04 5.39
C ARG A 100 -10.70 -7.03 6.42
N GLU A 101 -11.25 -5.86 6.76
CA GLU A 101 -12.44 -5.74 7.61
C GLU A 101 -13.67 -6.45 7.01
N TYR A 102 -13.63 -6.76 5.72
CA TYR A 102 -14.68 -7.49 5.01
C TYR A 102 -14.38 -8.97 4.80
N LEU A 103 -13.26 -9.49 5.33
CA LEU A 103 -12.99 -10.93 5.36
C LEU A 103 -13.96 -11.60 6.35
N LYS A 104 -14.58 -12.69 5.92
CA LYS A 104 -15.47 -13.53 6.73
C LYS A 104 -14.73 -14.73 7.28
#